data_AF-A0AA39GQ72-F1
#
_entry.id   AF-A0AA39GQ72-F1
#
_cell.length_a   1.000
_cell.length_b   1.000
_cell.length_c   1.000
_cell.angle_alpha   90.00
_cell.angle_beta   90.00
_cell.angle_gamma   90.00
#
_symmetry.space_group_name_H-M   'P 1'
#
loop_
_entity.id
_entity.type
_entity.pdbx_description
1 polymer ?
#
loop_
_entity_poly.entity_id
_entity_poly.type
_entity_poly.pdbx_seq_one_letter_code
_entity_poly.pdbx_strand_id
1 'polypeptide(L)'
;MGFLARQPQFNVASAQYLLYHFRTAMISHLPCLSLPESTTVQTLAALKPFLLLSILTCASGSTSLPGYELYDAEFRKVLALKFVAAGERSLELLQGLLVYSLWYPFHLRPRNIQKFQYLRMVSDLVHDLGLDGPNLAEPPFQSSADRIERLRIYLGFTYADSVFTMCWQALKRTIPDDPSWTLRCCDELEHLTSTESDLTLVYLARLGVMNLQASSFIFDRSSCSSSNLELLLLGLQTQLHQLQERVPVHIALSTPTELAVLFINLYLNAAGILQRLGHYNSTPSSAKPAVSCPDPYKLVQAVHSAKSFLNHILALSKKEFSTLTAADWCRIVLGIIVSLRLSLPIIGCPEFDSAWARREIRLIEFLERLSSQDGDDNKEIVTTESRGDKANSKVDIAAATRVVFRVVKNKFQESIQAATQQGDREKGNEASAVKFSCPMLDGSMEAYLPTLGSGVSVPAEPLITTAMIGGGLGGAHEDSACLRNGWAPEYPRQHVFHDIWATMTIGWAEEGSE
;
A
#
# COMPACT_ATOMS: atom_id res chain seq x y z
N MET A 1 14.72 39.84 -7.86
CA MET A 1 15.28 38.74 -8.68
C MET A 1 14.60 37.45 -8.22
N GLY A 2 13.85 36.81 -9.11
CA GLY A 2 13.03 35.64 -8.78
C GLY A 2 13.89 34.42 -8.48
N PHE A 3 13.61 33.75 -7.37
CA PHE A 3 14.14 32.43 -7.05
C PHE A 3 13.46 31.40 -7.94
N LEU A 4 14.12 31.01 -9.03
CA LEU A 4 13.71 29.85 -9.80
C LEU A 4 14.02 28.60 -8.97
N ALA A 5 13.01 28.02 -8.34
CA ALA A 5 13.05 26.62 -7.96
C ALA A 5 13.48 25.84 -9.20
N ARG A 6 14.57 25.04 -9.12
CA ARG A 6 15.03 24.21 -10.23
C ARG A 6 13.84 23.36 -10.69
N GLN A 7 13.34 23.67 -11.90
CA GLN A 7 12.24 22.94 -12.50
C GLN A 7 12.63 21.45 -12.62
N PRO A 8 11.69 20.52 -12.40
CA PRO A 8 11.94 19.11 -12.65
C PRO A 8 12.44 18.94 -14.09
N GLN A 9 13.66 18.41 -14.24
CA GLN A 9 14.26 18.22 -15.56
C GLN A 9 13.70 16.94 -16.18
N PHE A 10 12.90 17.12 -17.21
CA PHE A 10 12.36 16.04 -18.02
C PHE A 10 13.31 15.81 -19.22
N ASN A 11 14.28 14.92 -19.07
CA ASN A 11 15.26 14.59 -20.11
C ASN A 11 15.67 13.12 -20.07
N VAL A 12 16.30 12.64 -21.15
CA VAL A 12 16.73 11.24 -21.32
C VAL A 12 17.63 10.78 -20.18
N ALA A 13 18.60 11.59 -19.74
CA ALA A 13 19.51 11.23 -18.66
C ALA A 13 18.78 10.99 -17.33
N SER A 14 17.81 11.86 -16.99
CA SER A 14 16.95 11.66 -15.83
C SER A 14 16.09 10.41 -15.97
N ALA A 15 15.53 10.15 -17.16
CA ALA A 15 14.74 8.96 -17.43
C ALA A 15 15.57 7.67 -17.31
N GLN A 16 16.82 7.69 -17.79
CA GLN A 16 17.77 6.57 -17.67
C GLN A 16 18.10 6.28 -16.21
N TYR A 17 18.32 7.31 -15.40
CA TYR A 17 18.53 7.17 -13.96
C TYR A 17 17.30 6.55 -13.27
N LEU A 18 16.09 7.02 -13.59
CA LEU A 18 14.84 6.50 -13.02
C LEU A 18 14.58 5.05 -13.42
N LEU A 19 14.80 4.69 -14.69
CA LEU A 19 14.70 3.31 -15.17
C LEU A 19 15.72 2.40 -14.48
N TYR A 20 16.97 2.85 -14.35
CA TYR A 20 18.01 2.13 -13.62
C TYR A 20 17.63 1.91 -12.15
N HIS A 21 17.12 2.94 -11.48
CA HIS A 21 16.65 2.85 -10.11
C HIS A 21 15.51 1.84 -9.96
N PHE A 22 14.52 1.89 -10.86
CA PHE A 22 13.41 0.94 -10.86
C PHE A 22 13.90 -0.50 -11.03
N ARG A 23 14.76 -0.73 -12.03
CA ARG A 23 15.35 -2.05 -12.34
C ARG A 23 16.14 -2.63 -11.18
N THR A 24 16.95 -1.81 -10.50
CA THR A 24 17.93 -2.31 -9.52
C THR A 24 17.43 -2.30 -8.08
N ALA A 25 16.33 -1.61 -7.77
CA ALA A 25 15.91 -1.39 -6.39
C ALA A 25 14.41 -1.58 -6.15
N MET A 26 13.55 -1.28 -7.12
CA MET A 26 12.10 -1.33 -6.92
C MET A 26 11.53 -2.69 -7.31
N ILE A 27 11.83 -3.16 -8.53
CA ILE A 27 11.20 -4.37 -9.08
C ILE A 27 11.49 -5.64 -8.26
N SER A 28 12.55 -5.66 -7.45
CA SER A 28 12.84 -6.77 -6.54
C SER A 28 11.77 -6.96 -5.46
N HIS A 29 11.04 -5.92 -5.05
CA HIS A 29 9.96 -6.05 -4.06
C HIS A 29 8.74 -6.80 -4.59
N LEU A 30 8.48 -6.75 -5.89
CA LEU A 30 7.48 -7.57 -6.56
C LEU A 30 7.88 -7.78 -8.04
N PRO A 31 8.57 -8.89 -8.35
CA PRO A 31 9.17 -9.11 -9.67
C PRO A 31 8.15 -9.58 -10.72
N CYS A 32 7.14 -8.76 -11.01
CA CYS A 32 6.11 -9.05 -12.02
C CYS A 32 6.50 -8.63 -13.45
N LEU A 33 7.70 -8.08 -13.64
CA LEU A 33 8.23 -7.66 -14.93
C LEU A 33 9.67 -8.15 -15.12
N SER A 34 10.03 -8.42 -16.38
CA SER A 34 11.43 -8.61 -16.77
C SER A 34 11.93 -7.38 -17.51
N LEU A 35 13.01 -6.79 -17.00
CA LEU A 35 13.66 -5.61 -17.59
C LEU A 35 15.15 -5.88 -17.77
N PRO A 36 15.54 -6.61 -18.84
CA PRO A 36 16.94 -6.86 -19.18
C PRO A 36 17.77 -5.58 -19.24
N GLU A 37 19.09 -5.69 -19.06
CA GLU A 37 20.00 -4.54 -19.17
C GLU A 37 19.97 -3.89 -20.56
N SER A 38 19.67 -4.67 -21.60
CA SER A 38 19.48 -4.19 -22.97
C SER A 38 18.26 -3.29 -23.16
N THR A 39 17.31 -3.30 -22.23
CA THR A 39 16.10 -2.45 -22.29
C THR A 39 16.47 -1.01 -21.93
N THR A 40 16.59 -0.14 -22.93
CA THR A 40 16.89 1.29 -22.75
C THR A 40 15.61 2.14 -22.67
N VAL A 41 15.74 3.40 -22.26
CA VAL A 41 14.66 4.38 -22.30
C VAL A 41 14.09 4.52 -23.71
N GLN A 42 14.95 4.58 -24.73
CA GLN A 42 14.56 4.69 -26.13
C GLN A 42 13.76 3.46 -26.59
N THR A 43 14.23 2.24 -26.27
CA THR A 43 13.51 1.01 -26.65
C THR A 43 12.14 0.94 -25.99
N LEU A 44 12.01 1.32 -24.72
CA LEU A 44 10.72 1.37 -24.04
C LEU A 44 9.84 2.51 -24.56
N ALA A 45 10.41 3.67 -24.89
CA ALA A 45 9.66 4.78 -25.45
C ALA A 45 9.05 4.43 -26.83
N ALA A 46 9.77 3.66 -27.63
CA ALA A 46 9.30 3.20 -28.93
C ALA A 46 8.29 2.04 -28.83
N LEU A 47 8.55 1.05 -27.97
CA LEU A 47 7.78 -0.21 -27.95
C LEU A 47 6.70 -0.28 -26.87
N LYS A 48 6.95 0.34 -25.71
CA LYS A 48 6.08 0.28 -24.52
C LYS A 48 6.02 1.63 -23.77
N PRO A 49 5.63 2.73 -24.44
CA PRO A 49 5.69 4.08 -23.87
C PRO A 49 4.82 4.27 -22.62
N PHE A 50 3.68 3.59 -22.52
CA PHE A 50 2.82 3.65 -21.35
C PHE A 50 3.47 2.99 -20.15
N LEU A 51 4.09 1.81 -20.34
CA LEU A 51 4.86 1.15 -19.30
C LEU A 51 6.06 2.00 -18.86
N LEU A 52 6.76 2.63 -19.80
CA LEU A 52 7.85 3.56 -19.46
C LEU A 52 7.34 4.70 -18.58
N LEU A 53 6.22 5.32 -18.94
CA LEU A 53 5.64 6.42 -18.16
C LEU A 53 5.31 5.97 -16.74
N SER A 54 4.74 4.77 -16.56
CA SER A 54 4.50 4.19 -15.23
C SER A 54 5.79 4.03 -14.42
N ILE A 55 6.83 3.46 -15.04
CA ILE A 55 8.14 3.23 -14.39
C ILE A 55 8.74 4.56 -13.92
N LEU A 56 8.76 5.56 -14.80
CA LEU A 56 9.30 6.89 -14.48
C LEU A 56 8.49 7.57 -13.37
N THR A 57 7.15 7.47 -13.44
CA THR A 57 6.25 7.98 -12.40
C THR A 57 6.59 7.37 -11.05
N CYS A 58 6.61 6.05 -10.94
CA CYS A 58 6.87 5.36 -9.68
C CYS A 58 8.25 5.65 -9.12
N ALA A 59 9.30 5.56 -9.94
CA ALA A 59 10.67 5.78 -9.51
C ALA A 59 10.94 7.23 -9.08
N SER A 60 10.25 8.20 -9.69
CA SER A 60 10.43 9.62 -9.33
C SER A 60 9.99 9.92 -7.89
N GLY A 61 9.03 9.16 -7.35
CA GLY A 61 8.52 9.30 -5.99
C GLY A 61 9.56 9.09 -4.89
N SER A 62 10.57 8.24 -5.14
CA SER A 62 11.70 8.01 -4.22
C SER A 62 12.76 9.13 -4.27
N THR A 63 12.62 10.11 -5.16
CA THR A 63 13.64 11.16 -5.39
C THR A 63 13.13 12.58 -5.19
N SER A 64 11.88 12.87 -5.58
CA SER A 64 11.34 14.22 -5.58
C SER A 64 9.81 14.22 -5.71
N LEU A 65 9.08 14.75 -4.73
CA LEU A 65 7.62 14.91 -4.82
C LEU A 65 7.16 15.79 -6.00
N PRO A 66 7.78 16.96 -6.29
CA PRO A 66 7.40 17.73 -7.48
C PRO A 66 7.61 16.98 -8.81
N GLY A 67 8.62 16.11 -8.88
CA GLY A 67 8.86 15.28 -10.05
C GLY A 67 7.76 14.23 -10.17
N TYR A 68 7.45 13.55 -9.07
CA TYR A 68 6.34 12.60 -8.99
C TYR A 68 5.00 13.21 -9.40
N GLU A 69 4.64 14.40 -8.89
CA GLU A 69 3.39 15.08 -9.23
C GLU A 69 3.25 15.35 -10.73
N LEU A 70 4.35 15.74 -11.38
CA LEU A 70 4.39 16.00 -12.81
C LEU A 70 4.16 14.72 -13.62
N TYR A 71 4.88 13.64 -13.32
CA TYR A 71 4.70 12.35 -13.98
C TYR A 71 3.32 11.74 -13.68
N ASP A 72 2.83 11.86 -12.44
CA ASP A 72 1.51 11.38 -11.99
C ASP A 72 0.36 12.06 -12.74
N ALA A 73 0.44 13.37 -12.94
CA ALA A 73 -0.56 14.11 -13.71
C ALA A 73 -0.61 13.64 -15.17
N GLU A 74 0.55 13.47 -15.82
CA GLU A 74 0.60 12.99 -17.20
C GLU A 74 0.15 11.53 -17.29
N PHE A 75 0.57 10.66 -16.37
CA PHE A 75 0.13 9.27 -16.32
C PHE A 75 -1.39 9.17 -16.26
N ARG A 76 -2.05 9.93 -15.37
CA ARG A 76 -3.50 9.93 -15.25
C ARG A 76 -4.21 10.44 -16.51
N LYS A 77 -3.66 11.46 -17.18
CA LYS A 77 -4.17 11.97 -18.46
C LYS A 77 -4.09 10.89 -19.55
N VAL A 78 -2.93 10.25 -19.72
CA VAL A 78 -2.72 9.21 -20.72
C VAL A 78 -3.56 7.97 -20.42
N LEU A 79 -3.67 7.57 -19.15
CA LEU A 79 -4.53 6.47 -18.72
C LEU A 79 -5.98 6.72 -19.10
N ALA A 80 -6.51 7.93 -18.85
CA ALA A 80 -7.88 8.27 -19.24
C ALA A 80 -8.08 8.18 -20.76
N LEU A 81 -7.10 8.63 -21.54
CA LEU A 81 -7.15 8.54 -23.01
C LEU A 81 -7.12 7.08 -23.49
N LYS A 82 -6.17 6.27 -23.02
CA LYS A 82 -6.02 4.87 -23.46
C LYS A 82 -7.13 3.97 -22.95
N PHE A 83 -7.40 3.97 -21.64
CA PHE A 83 -8.33 3.04 -21.01
C PHE A 83 -9.80 3.40 -21.27
N VAL A 84 -10.16 4.68 -21.10
CA VAL A 84 -11.55 5.15 -21.16
C VAL A 84 -11.93 5.59 -22.57
N ALA A 85 -11.18 6.52 -23.16
CA ALA A 85 -11.57 7.11 -24.45
C ALA A 85 -11.33 6.15 -25.63
N ALA A 86 -10.17 5.47 -25.66
CA ALA A 86 -9.83 4.52 -26.71
C ALA A 86 -10.31 3.08 -26.45
N GLY A 87 -10.72 2.77 -25.22
CA GLY A 87 -11.15 1.42 -24.85
C GLY A 87 -10.06 0.35 -25.00
N GLU A 88 -8.79 0.73 -24.88
CA GLU A 88 -7.67 -0.17 -25.12
C GLU A 88 -7.61 -1.31 -24.09
N ARG A 89 -7.32 -2.52 -24.56
CA ARG A 89 -7.13 -3.74 -23.75
C ARG A 89 -5.85 -4.45 -24.19
N SER A 90 -4.71 -3.84 -23.92
CA SER A 90 -3.39 -4.34 -24.29
C SER A 90 -2.62 -4.86 -23.07
N LEU A 91 -1.69 -5.80 -23.29
CA LEU A 91 -0.80 -6.28 -22.23
C LEU A 91 0.08 -5.13 -21.69
N GLU A 92 0.52 -4.22 -22.55
CA GLU A 92 1.30 -3.04 -22.14
C GLU A 92 0.50 -2.14 -21.18
N LEU A 93 -0.77 -1.86 -21.48
CA LEU A 93 -1.65 -1.07 -20.62
C LEU A 93 -1.82 -1.74 -19.25
N LEU A 94 -2.03 -3.07 -19.24
CA LEU A 94 -2.09 -3.85 -18.00
C LEU A 94 -0.79 -3.78 -17.20
N GLN A 95 0.36 -3.94 -17.86
CA GLN A 95 1.68 -3.83 -17.24
C GLN A 95 1.91 -2.46 -16.60
N GLY A 96 1.67 -1.40 -17.37
CA GLY A 96 1.86 -0.03 -16.88
C GLY A 96 0.91 0.29 -15.73
N LEU A 97 -0.35 -0.12 -15.80
CA LEU A 97 -1.32 0.15 -14.76
C LEU A 97 -1.06 -0.67 -13.49
N LEU A 98 -0.61 -1.92 -13.62
CA LEU A 98 -0.20 -2.74 -12.48
C LEU A 98 1.00 -2.10 -11.77
N VAL A 99 2.07 -1.74 -12.49
CA VAL A 99 3.24 -1.05 -11.91
C VAL A 99 2.82 0.22 -11.17
N TYR A 100 2.02 1.07 -11.82
CA TYR A 100 1.56 2.29 -11.20
C TYR A 100 0.74 2.02 -9.92
N SER A 101 -0.13 1.02 -9.93
CA SER A 101 -0.92 0.61 -8.76
C SER A 101 -0.06 0.09 -7.61
N LEU A 102 1.03 -0.61 -7.93
CA LEU A 102 1.96 -1.20 -6.97
C LEU A 102 2.80 -0.17 -6.22
N TRP A 103 3.12 0.99 -6.81
CA TRP A 103 3.91 2.04 -6.16
C TRP A 103 3.14 3.35 -5.93
N TYR A 104 1.81 3.34 -6.10
CA TYR A 104 0.98 4.48 -5.76
C TYR A 104 1.05 4.78 -4.23
N PRO A 105 1.44 6.00 -3.81
CA PRO A 105 1.66 6.37 -2.41
C PRO A 105 0.36 6.65 -1.64
N PHE A 106 -0.53 5.67 -1.62
CA PHE A 106 -1.85 5.75 -1.01
C PHE A 106 -1.81 6.03 0.50
N HIS A 107 -0.73 5.64 1.19
CA HIS A 107 -0.59 5.85 2.64
C HIS A 107 -0.50 7.33 3.00
N LEU A 108 -0.10 8.17 2.04
CA LEU A 108 -0.13 9.63 2.15
C LEU A 108 -1.47 10.24 1.70
N ARG A 109 -2.38 9.45 1.12
CA ARG A 109 -3.69 9.90 0.62
C ARG A 109 -4.81 8.88 0.90
N PRO A 110 -5.06 8.43 2.14
CA PRO A 110 -6.01 7.34 2.39
C PRO A 110 -7.48 7.69 2.13
N ARG A 111 -7.85 8.98 2.04
CA ARG A 111 -9.18 9.39 1.55
C ARG A 111 -9.35 9.24 0.04
N ASN A 112 -8.24 9.19 -0.69
CA ASN A 112 -8.27 9.07 -2.13
C ASN A 112 -8.50 7.60 -2.51
N ILE A 113 -9.74 7.30 -2.91
CA ILE A 113 -10.14 5.96 -3.35
C ILE A 113 -9.59 5.58 -4.74
N GLN A 114 -8.88 6.48 -5.44
CA GLN A 114 -8.34 6.24 -6.78
C GLN A 114 -7.46 5.00 -6.83
N LYS A 115 -6.68 4.72 -5.77
CA LYS A 115 -5.88 3.49 -5.68
C LYS A 115 -6.74 2.24 -5.93
N PHE A 116 -7.92 2.19 -5.31
CA PHE A 116 -8.84 1.07 -5.44
C PHE A 116 -9.47 1.02 -6.84
N GLN A 117 -9.67 2.16 -7.47
CA GLN A 117 -10.11 2.22 -8.87
C GLN A 117 -9.03 1.70 -9.82
N TYR A 118 -7.75 2.03 -9.60
CA TYR A 118 -6.64 1.51 -10.41
C TYR A 118 -6.55 -0.01 -10.33
N LEU A 119 -6.62 -0.59 -9.13
CA LEU A 119 -6.63 -2.06 -8.94
C LEU A 119 -7.84 -2.73 -9.59
N ARG A 120 -9.02 -2.12 -9.53
CA ARG A 120 -10.21 -2.64 -10.23
C ARG A 120 -10.04 -2.59 -11.74
N MET A 121 -9.50 -1.51 -12.28
CA MET A 121 -9.18 -1.43 -13.72
C MET A 121 -8.12 -2.46 -14.12
N VAL A 122 -7.13 -2.75 -13.28
CA VAL A 122 -6.20 -3.89 -13.50
C VAL A 122 -6.96 -5.20 -13.55
N SER A 123 -7.89 -5.45 -12.63
CA SER A 123 -8.73 -6.64 -12.62
C SER A 123 -9.57 -6.76 -13.90
N ASP A 124 -10.16 -5.66 -14.36
CA ASP A 124 -10.95 -5.62 -15.59
C ASP A 124 -10.05 -5.99 -16.80
N LEU A 125 -8.83 -5.43 -16.88
CA LEU A 125 -7.86 -5.79 -17.93
C LEU A 125 -7.42 -7.25 -17.88
N VAL A 126 -7.21 -7.80 -16.68
CA VAL A 126 -6.86 -9.21 -16.46
C VAL A 126 -7.97 -10.12 -17.01
N HIS A 127 -9.22 -9.77 -16.74
CA HIS A 127 -10.39 -10.49 -17.23
C HIS A 127 -10.57 -10.36 -18.74
N ASP A 128 -10.51 -9.13 -19.27
CA ASP A 128 -10.65 -8.84 -20.70
C ASP A 128 -9.55 -9.51 -21.54
N LEU A 129 -8.36 -9.71 -20.98
CA LEU A 129 -7.25 -10.43 -21.60
C LEU A 129 -7.29 -11.95 -21.36
N GLY A 130 -8.27 -12.46 -20.60
CA GLY A 130 -8.47 -13.88 -20.33
C GLY A 130 -7.38 -14.52 -19.46
N LEU A 131 -6.73 -13.75 -18.57
CA LEU A 131 -5.61 -14.25 -17.76
C LEU A 131 -6.07 -14.95 -16.46
N ASP A 132 -7.32 -14.72 -16.05
CA ASP A 132 -7.96 -15.25 -14.83
C ASP A 132 -8.68 -16.59 -15.03
N GLY A 133 -8.48 -17.25 -16.18
CA GLY A 133 -9.07 -18.55 -16.47
C GLY A 133 -8.22 -19.41 -17.40
N PRO A 134 -8.67 -20.64 -17.71
CA PRO A 134 -7.92 -21.62 -18.51
C PRO A 134 -7.55 -21.11 -19.91
N ASN A 135 -8.15 -20.01 -20.37
CA ASN A 135 -7.79 -19.34 -21.62
C ASN A 135 -6.33 -18.87 -21.66
N LEU A 136 -5.71 -18.57 -20.51
CA LEU A 136 -4.25 -18.35 -20.42
C LEU A 136 -3.43 -19.61 -20.78
N ALA A 137 -4.03 -20.79 -20.62
CA ALA A 137 -3.42 -22.08 -20.95
C ALA A 137 -3.79 -22.57 -22.37
N GLU A 138 -4.74 -21.93 -23.06
CA GLU A 138 -5.16 -22.31 -24.41
C GLU A 138 -4.32 -21.59 -25.49
N PRO A 139 -3.83 -22.29 -26.53
CA PRO A 139 -3.17 -21.65 -27.67
C PRO A 139 -4.15 -20.71 -28.39
N PRO A 140 -3.73 -19.48 -28.76
CA PRO A 140 -2.63 -19.28 -29.70
C PRO A 140 -1.58 -18.27 -29.20
N PHE A 141 -0.97 -18.48 -28.03
CA PHE A 141 0.18 -17.66 -27.64
C PHE A 141 1.37 -17.93 -28.56
N GLN A 142 1.93 -16.87 -29.11
CA GLN A 142 2.88 -16.94 -30.22
C GLN A 142 4.30 -17.35 -29.78
N SER A 143 4.64 -17.21 -28.48
CA SER A 143 5.95 -17.60 -27.94
C SER A 143 5.89 -17.98 -26.46
N SER A 144 6.88 -18.77 -26.00
CA SER A 144 7.08 -19.07 -24.57
C SER A 144 7.34 -17.82 -23.73
N ALA A 145 7.96 -16.78 -24.32
CA ALA A 145 8.25 -15.52 -23.66
C ALA A 145 6.99 -14.72 -23.33
N ASP A 146 6.04 -14.61 -24.28
CA ASP A 146 4.75 -13.95 -24.06
C ASP A 146 3.93 -14.67 -22.96
N ARG A 147 3.98 -16.00 -22.95
CA ARG A 147 3.33 -16.81 -21.91
C ARG A 147 3.89 -16.54 -20.50
N ILE A 148 5.21 -16.51 -20.37
CA ILE A 148 5.89 -16.17 -19.10
C ILE A 148 5.54 -14.74 -18.66
N GLU A 149 5.51 -13.79 -19.59
CA GLU A 149 5.18 -12.40 -19.30
C GLU A 149 3.75 -12.25 -18.75
N ARG A 150 2.78 -12.96 -19.34
CA ARG A 150 1.40 -12.98 -18.85
C ARG A 150 1.26 -13.64 -17.48
N LEU A 151 1.95 -14.77 -17.25
CA LEU A 151 2.00 -15.43 -15.94
C LEU A 151 2.53 -14.49 -14.87
N ARG A 152 3.64 -13.79 -15.13
CA ARG A 152 4.24 -12.83 -14.19
C ARG A 152 3.26 -11.72 -13.81
N ILE A 153 2.54 -11.18 -14.80
CA ILE A 153 1.59 -10.10 -14.57
C ILE A 153 0.37 -10.58 -13.80
N TYR A 154 -0.18 -11.74 -14.18
CA TYR A 154 -1.30 -12.33 -13.46
C TYR A 154 -0.93 -12.63 -12.00
N LEU A 155 0.20 -13.29 -11.74
CA LEU A 155 0.66 -13.59 -10.38
C LEU A 155 1.02 -12.34 -9.57
N GLY A 156 1.59 -11.32 -10.21
CA GLY A 156 1.86 -10.03 -9.59
C GLY A 156 0.57 -9.31 -9.16
N PHE A 157 -0.44 -9.31 -10.03
CA PHE A 157 -1.78 -8.80 -9.71
C PHE A 157 -2.44 -9.59 -8.58
N THR A 158 -2.43 -10.93 -8.64
CA THR A 158 -3.09 -11.75 -7.62
C THR A 158 -2.49 -11.57 -6.25
N TYR A 159 -1.16 -11.50 -6.16
CA TYR A 159 -0.49 -11.17 -4.92
C TYR A 159 -0.85 -9.77 -4.43
N ALA A 160 -0.83 -8.75 -5.30
CA ALA A 160 -1.16 -7.38 -4.90
C ALA A 160 -2.59 -7.26 -4.33
N ASP A 161 -3.59 -7.76 -5.05
CA ASP A 161 -4.99 -7.76 -4.62
C ASP A 161 -5.21 -8.56 -3.33
N SER A 162 -4.50 -9.68 -3.14
CA SER A 162 -4.58 -10.46 -1.90
C SER A 162 -4.19 -9.64 -0.67
N VAL A 163 -3.13 -8.85 -0.78
CA VAL A 163 -2.63 -8.00 0.32
C VAL A 163 -3.59 -6.85 0.56
N PHE A 164 -4.19 -6.30 -0.50
CA PHE A 164 -5.20 -5.25 -0.38
C PHE A 164 -6.47 -5.74 0.28
N THR A 165 -7.01 -6.88 -0.14
CA THR A 165 -8.19 -7.51 0.47
C THR A 165 -7.94 -7.76 1.96
N MET A 166 -6.76 -8.27 2.32
CA MET A 166 -6.37 -8.55 3.70
C MET A 166 -6.33 -7.28 4.57
N CYS A 167 -5.86 -6.15 4.02
CA CYS A 167 -5.73 -4.90 4.78
C CYS A 167 -6.97 -4.00 4.71
N TRP A 168 -7.85 -4.18 3.73
CA TRP A 168 -9.02 -3.34 3.45
C TRP A 168 -10.27 -4.17 3.16
N GLN A 169 -10.89 -4.68 4.22
CA GLN A 169 -12.03 -5.62 4.16
C GLN A 169 -13.32 -5.04 3.57
N ALA A 170 -13.49 -3.71 3.59
CA ALA A 170 -14.69 -3.07 3.05
C ALA A 170 -14.78 -3.16 1.51
N LEU A 171 -13.68 -3.56 0.87
CA LEU A 171 -13.61 -3.71 -0.57
C LEU A 171 -13.86 -5.17 -0.94
N LYS A 172 -14.83 -5.38 -1.83
CA LYS A 172 -15.06 -6.69 -2.43
C LYS A 172 -13.81 -7.14 -3.17
N ARG A 173 -13.49 -8.44 -3.02
CA ARG A 173 -12.45 -9.13 -3.80
C ARG A 173 -12.66 -8.86 -5.28
N THR A 174 -11.56 -8.68 -6.00
CA THR A 174 -11.59 -8.57 -7.46
C THR A 174 -11.25 -9.90 -8.15
N ILE A 175 -10.62 -10.82 -7.41
CA ILE A 175 -10.18 -12.14 -7.90
C ILE A 175 -11.20 -13.23 -7.53
N PRO A 176 -11.34 -14.30 -8.34
CA PRO A 176 -12.14 -15.48 -8.01
C PRO A 176 -11.78 -16.11 -6.66
N ASP A 177 -12.78 -16.65 -5.97
CA ASP A 177 -12.61 -17.29 -4.65
C ASP A 177 -11.82 -18.62 -4.71
N ASP A 178 -11.79 -19.28 -5.86
CA ASP A 178 -11.05 -20.53 -6.05
C ASP A 178 -9.57 -20.26 -6.36
N PRO A 179 -8.63 -20.63 -5.46
CA PRO A 179 -7.20 -20.41 -5.69
C PRO A 179 -6.58 -21.41 -6.68
N SER A 180 -7.32 -22.43 -7.15
CA SER A 180 -6.79 -23.50 -7.99
C SER A 180 -6.12 -22.98 -9.26
N TRP A 181 -6.67 -21.92 -9.85
CA TRP A 181 -6.12 -21.30 -11.04
C TRP A 181 -4.80 -20.57 -10.77
N THR A 182 -4.74 -19.78 -9.70
CA THR A 182 -3.51 -19.10 -9.27
C THR A 182 -2.39 -20.09 -8.93
N LEU A 183 -2.72 -21.19 -8.26
CA LEU A 183 -1.75 -22.24 -7.93
C LEU A 183 -1.23 -22.96 -9.19
N ARG A 184 -2.11 -23.25 -10.16
CA ARG A 184 -1.68 -23.79 -11.46
C ARG A 184 -0.73 -22.85 -12.20
N CYS A 185 -1.02 -21.55 -12.20
CA CYS A 185 -0.12 -20.54 -12.78
C CYS A 185 1.24 -20.47 -12.06
N CYS A 186 1.25 -20.64 -10.74
CA CYS A 186 2.49 -20.73 -9.96
C CYS A 186 3.34 -21.93 -10.39
N ASP A 187 2.73 -23.12 -10.45
CA ASP A 187 3.42 -24.35 -10.82
C ASP A 187 3.94 -24.28 -12.27
N GLU A 188 3.15 -23.69 -13.16
CA GLU A 188 3.55 -23.48 -14.55
C GLU A 188 4.74 -22.53 -14.69
N LEU A 189 4.73 -21.38 -14.00
CA LEU A 189 5.86 -20.44 -14.04
C LEU A 189 7.15 -21.05 -13.45
N GLU A 190 7.01 -21.83 -12.38
CA GLU A 190 8.11 -22.57 -11.74
C GLU A 190 8.70 -23.65 -12.67
N HIS A 191 7.90 -24.25 -13.56
CA HIS A 191 8.38 -25.19 -14.57
C HIS A 191 8.99 -24.52 -15.81
N LEU A 192 8.47 -23.37 -16.22
CA LEU A 192 8.92 -22.66 -17.43
C LEU A 192 10.23 -21.89 -17.23
N THR A 193 10.57 -21.55 -15.99
CA THR A 193 11.70 -20.66 -15.68
C THR A 193 12.47 -21.14 -14.45
N SER A 194 13.75 -20.78 -14.38
CA SER A 194 14.57 -20.99 -13.18
C SER A 194 15.21 -19.69 -12.71
N THR A 195 14.62 -18.55 -13.05
CA THR A 195 15.14 -17.25 -12.61
C THR A 195 14.74 -16.98 -11.15
N GLU A 196 15.64 -16.41 -10.36
CA GLU A 196 15.35 -16.09 -8.95
C GLU A 196 14.16 -15.14 -8.81
N SER A 197 14.00 -14.20 -9.74
CA SER A 197 12.86 -13.28 -9.80
C SER A 197 11.53 -13.99 -9.95
N ASP A 198 11.46 -15.00 -10.83
CA ASP A 198 10.23 -15.75 -11.07
C ASP A 198 9.88 -16.63 -9.87
N LEU A 199 10.88 -17.31 -9.30
CA LEU A 199 10.68 -18.13 -8.11
C LEU A 199 10.27 -17.28 -6.89
N THR A 200 10.81 -16.06 -6.76
CA THR A 200 10.37 -15.10 -5.74
C THR A 200 8.91 -14.71 -5.95
N LEU A 201 8.50 -14.40 -7.19
CA LEU A 201 7.12 -14.08 -7.51
C LEU A 201 6.17 -15.24 -7.20
N VAL A 202 6.54 -16.47 -7.58
CA VAL A 202 5.77 -17.69 -7.27
C VAL A 202 5.58 -17.85 -5.77
N TYR A 203 6.65 -17.67 -4.99
CA TYR A 203 6.56 -17.75 -3.54
C TYR A 203 5.64 -16.67 -2.95
N LEU A 204 5.76 -15.42 -3.40
CA LEU A 204 4.87 -14.34 -3.00
C LEU A 204 3.41 -14.61 -3.36
N ALA A 205 3.13 -15.12 -4.57
CA ALA A 205 1.78 -15.45 -5.00
C ALA A 205 1.15 -16.59 -4.15
N ARG A 206 1.92 -17.62 -3.79
CA ARG A 206 1.48 -18.67 -2.85
C ARG A 206 1.16 -18.09 -1.46
N LEU A 207 1.98 -17.17 -0.94
CA LEU A 207 1.65 -16.42 0.27
C LEU A 207 0.39 -15.56 0.10
N GLY A 208 0.16 -15.01 -1.10
CA GLY A 208 -1.05 -14.27 -1.44
C GLY A 208 -2.33 -15.09 -1.34
N VAL A 209 -2.31 -16.34 -1.83
CA VAL A 209 -3.42 -17.29 -1.65
C VAL A 209 -3.74 -17.48 -0.17
N MET A 210 -2.71 -17.64 0.67
CA MET A 210 -2.88 -17.77 2.12
C MET A 210 -3.47 -16.50 2.75
N ASN A 211 -3.10 -15.30 2.28
CA ASN A 211 -3.70 -14.04 2.74
C ASN A 211 -5.21 -14.01 2.49
N LEU A 212 -5.66 -14.43 1.30
CA LEU A 212 -7.07 -14.48 0.93
C LEU A 212 -7.84 -15.46 1.82
N GLN A 213 -7.30 -16.67 2.03
CA GLN A 213 -7.90 -17.69 2.89
C GLN A 213 -7.98 -17.21 4.34
N ALA A 214 -6.89 -16.66 4.90
CA ALA A 214 -6.87 -16.10 6.24
C ALA A 214 -7.90 -14.98 6.40
N SER A 215 -7.96 -14.06 5.45
CA SER A 215 -8.97 -12.99 5.44
C SER A 215 -10.39 -13.56 5.37
N SER A 216 -10.63 -14.60 4.57
CA SER A 216 -11.94 -15.28 4.49
C SER A 216 -12.34 -15.85 5.85
N PHE A 217 -11.48 -16.63 6.48
CA PHE A 217 -11.80 -17.29 7.75
C PHE A 217 -12.01 -16.29 8.89
N ILE A 218 -11.23 -15.21 8.91
CA ILE A 218 -11.32 -14.20 9.97
C ILE A 218 -12.62 -13.39 9.86
N PHE A 219 -13.09 -13.05 8.65
CA PHE A 219 -14.19 -12.10 8.46
C PHE A 219 -15.51 -12.70 7.95
N ASP A 220 -15.49 -13.84 7.25
CA ASP A 220 -16.71 -14.51 6.80
C ASP A 220 -17.31 -15.40 7.90
N ARG A 221 -18.30 -14.85 8.60
CA ARG A 221 -18.96 -15.52 9.73
C ARG A 221 -20.04 -16.54 9.33
N SER A 222 -20.39 -16.63 8.05
CA SER A 222 -21.40 -17.59 7.60
C SER A 222 -20.92 -19.04 7.70
N SER A 223 -19.60 -19.24 7.78
CA SER A 223 -18.97 -20.55 7.54
C SER A 223 -18.34 -21.21 8.77
N CYS A 224 -18.16 -20.53 9.91
CA CYS A 224 -17.36 -21.09 11.02
C CYS A 224 -17.87 -20.75 12.44
N SER A 225 -18.02 -21.78 13.27
CA SER A 225 -18.01 -21.62 14.73
C SER A 225 -16.62 -21.19 15.21
N SER A 226 -16.51 -20.59 16.40
CA SER A 226 -15.23 -20.13 16.97
C SER A 226 -14.18 -21.24 17.07
N SER A 227 -14.57 -22.47 17.43
CA SER A 227 -13.68 -23.65 17.45
C SER A 227 -13.20 -24.07 16.06
N ASN A 228 -14.00 -23.84 15.00
CA ASN A 228 -13.59 -24.15 13.64
C ASN A 228 -12.56 -23.13 13.12
N LEU A 229 -12.66 -21.87 13.53
CA LEU A 229 -11.72 -20.83 13.12
C LEU A 229 -10.30 -21.10 13.61
N GLU A 230 -10.12 -21.45 14.88
CA GLU A 230 -8.79 -21.75 15.44
C GLU A 230 -8.11 -22.90 14.70
N LEU A 231 -8.86 -23.96 14.39
CA LEU A 231 -8.36 -25.10 13.62
C LEU A 231 -7.94 -24.70 12.20
N LEU A 232 -8.74 -23.87 11.52
CA LEU A 232 -8.42 -23.37 10.18
C LEU A 232 -7.17 -22.50 10.18
N LEU A 233 -7.03 -21.60 11.16
CA LEU A 233 -5.83 -20.76 11.29
C LEU A 233 -4.58 -21.59 11.61
N LEU A 234 -4.70 -22.65 12.43
CA LEU A 234 -3.61 -23.59 12.69
C LEU A 234 -3.22 -24.36 11.42
N GLY A 235 -4.19 -24.73 10.59
CA GLY A 235 -3.95 -25.31 9.27
C GLY A 235 -3.13 -24.38 8.38
N LEU A 236 -3.49 -23.10 8.31
CA LEU A 236 -2.72 -22.09 7.57
C LEU A 236 -1.31 -21.89 8.16
N GLN A 237 -1.13 -21.89 9.48
CA GLN A 237 0.19 -21.85 10.10
C GLN A 237 1.06 -23.04 9.70
N THR A 238 0.47 -24.24 9.63
CA THR A 238 1.17 -25.45 9.19
C THR A 238 1.58 -25.36 7.72
N GLN A 239 0.68 -24.89 6.86
CA GLN A 239 0.99 -24.66 5.44
C GLN A 239 2.10 -23.62 5.26
N LEU A 240 2.13 -22.58 6.09
CA LEU A 240 3.18 -21.55 6.03
C LEU A 240 4.55 -22.16 6.33
N HIS A 241 4.65 -22.96 7.39
CA HIS A 241 5.89 -23.65 7.74
C HIS A 241 6.35 -24.59 6.62
N GLN A 242 5.44 -25.40 6.05
CA GLN A 242 5.75 -26.28 4.92
C GLN A 242 6.23 -25.50 3.69
N LEU A 243 5.65 -24.33 3.43
CA LEU A 243 6.05 -23.48 2.33
C LEU A 243 7.45 -22.86 2.59
N GLN A 244 7.74 -22.48 3.83
CA GLN A 244 9.08 -21.99 4.25
C GLN A 244 10.16 -23.07 4.16
N GLU A 245 9.84 -24.34 4.42
CA GLU A 245 10.80 -25.45 4.33
C GLU A 245 11.18 -25.79 2.88
N ARG A 246 10.30 -25.51 1.91
CA ARG A 246 10.51 -25.86 0.49
C ARG A 246 11.23 -24.77 -0.30
N VAL A 247 11.22 -23.52 0.19
CA VAL A 247 11.76 -22.38 -0.57
C VAL A 247 13.29 -22.29 -0.42
N PRO A 248 14.04 -22.00 -1.50
CA PRO A 248 15.47 -21.74 -1.41
C PRO A 248 15.80 -20.60 -0.43
N VAL A 249 16.89 -20.77 0.33
CA VAL A 249 17.29 -19.83 1.40
C VAL A 249 17.46 -18.40 0.90
N HIS A 250 18.06 -18.19 -0.28
CA HIS A 250 18.28 -16.85 -0.83
C HIS A 250 16.95 -16.13 -1.16
N ILE A 251 15.92 -16.88 -1.58
CA ILE A 251 14.57 -16.33 -1.79
C ILE A 251 13.94 -16.04 -0.44
N ALA A 252 14.01 -16.98 0.51
CA ALA A 252 13.42 -16.83 1.84
C ALA A 252 13.92 -15.56 2.57
N LEU A 253 15.21 -15.26 2.43
CA LEU A 253 15.90 -14.11 3.03
C LEU A 253 15.75 -12.81 2.25
N SER A 254 15.03 -12.80 1.12
CA SER A 254 14.78 -11.56 0.41
C SER A 254 13.84 -10.66 1.22
N THR A 255 14.08 -9.36 1.20
CA THR A 255 13.28 -8.36 1.92
C THR A 255 11.76 -8.51 1.72
N PRO A 256 11.21 -8.65 0.48
CA PRO A 256 9.77 -8.77 0.31
C PRO A 256 9.17 -10.07 0.87
N THR A 257 9.91 -11.19 0.82
CA THR A 257 9.41 -12.48 1.31
C THR A 257 9.45 -12.54 2.83
N GLU A 258 10.55 -12.10 3.44
CA GLU A 258 10.67 -12.06 4.90
C GLU A 258 9.61 -11.15 5.51
N LEU A 259 9.42 -9.95 4.92
CA LEU A 259 8.37 -9.02 5.35
C LEU A 259 6.97 -9.63 5.21
N ALA A 260 6.69 -10.34 4.11
CA ALA A 260 5.41 -11.00 3.89
C ALA A 260 5.14 -12.12 4.91
N VAL A 261 6.14 -12.97 5.18
CA VAL A 261 6.04 -14.08 6.15
C VAL A 261 5.87 -13.56 7.58
N LEU A 262 6.67 -12.57 7.98
CA LEU A 262 6.55 -11.93 9.30
C LEU A 262 5.15 -11.33 9.49
N PHE A 263 4.62 -10.69 8.45
CA PHE A 263 3.29 -10.12 8.48
C PHE A 263 2.18 -11.18 8.58
N ILE A 264 2.25 -12.27 7.79
CA ILE A 264 1.25 -13.35 7.86
C ILE A 264 1.22 -13.96 9.27
N ASN A 265 2.39 -14.19 9.88
CA ASN A 265 2.46 -14.67 11.25
C ASN A 265 1.79 -13.71 12.24
N LEU A 266 2.08 -12.41 12.13
CA LEU A 266 1.41 -11.38 12.93
C LEU A 266 -0.11 -11.40 12.70
N TYR A 267 -0.55 -11.49 11.45
CA TYR A 267 -1.95 -11.45 11.05
C TYR A 267 -2.74 -12.65 11.60
N LEU A 268 -2.20 -13.87 11.47
CA LEU A 268 -2.80 -15.09 11.99
C LEU A 268 -2.88 -15.07 13.53
N ASN A 269 -1.82 -14.63 14.21
CA ASN A 269 -1.80 -14.54 15.68
C ASN A 269 -2.71 -13.41 16.20
N ALA A 270 -2.87 -12.32 15.44
CA ALA A 270 -3.71 -11.18 15.80
C ALA A 270 -5.16 -11.28 15.30
N ALA A 271 -5.59 -12.44 14.79
CA ALA A 271 -6.92 -12.64 14.19
C ALA A 271 -8.07 -12.12 15.07
N GLY A 272 -8.05 -12.43 16.37
CA GLY A 272 -9.08 -11.97 17.31
C GLY A 272 -9.15 -10.44 17.47
N ILE A 273 -8.03 -9.72 17.32
CA ILE A 273 -7.99 -8.25 17.33
C ILE A 273 -8.54 -7.70 16.02
N LEU A 274 -8.10 -8.28 14.91
CA LEU A 274 -8.48 -7.87 13.55
C LEU A 274 -9.97 -8.02 13.31
N GLN A 275 -10.59 -9.10 13.81
CA GLN A 275 -12.04 -9.25 13.80
C GLN A 275 -12.73 -8.03 14.38
N ARG A 276 -12.36 -7.60 15.60
CA ARG A 276 -12.98 -6.45 16.26
C ARG A 276 -12.84 -5.15 15.48
N LEU A 277 -11.73 -4.95 14.77
CA LEU A 277 -11.54 -3.75 13.94
C LEU A 277 -12.53 -3.69 12.78
N GLY A 278 -12.85 -4.83 12.16
CA GLY A 278 -13.85 -4.91 11.09
C GLY A 278 -15.27 -4.58 11.54
N HIS A 279 -15.61 -4.76 12.82
CA HIS A 279 -16.97 -4.53 13.35
C HIS A 279 -17.31 -3.05 13.59
N TYR A 280 -16.34 -2.15 13.60
CA TYR A 280 -16.61 -0.72 13.82
C TYR A 280 -17.27 -0.02 12.61
N ASN A 281 -17.22 -0.65 11.43
CA ASN A 281 -17.75 -0.09 10.18
C ASN A 281 -19.12 -0.68 9.78
N SER A 282 -19.61 -1.70 10.48
CA SER A 282 -20.91 -2.30 10.22
C SER A 282 -21.95 -1.63 11.12
N THR A 283 -23.08 -1.21 10.55
CA THR A 283 -24.24 -0.72 11.30
C THR A 283 -24.62 -1.75 12.39
N PRO A 284 -24.95 -1.31 13.61
CA PRO A 284 -25.29 -2.22 14.70
C PRO A 284 -26.60 -2.93 14.36
N SER A 285 -26.49 -4.13 13.79
CA SER A 285 -27.61 -5.07 13.72
C SER A 285 -27.99 -5.47 15.14
N SER A 286 -29.29 -5.60 15.41
CA SER A 286 -29.89 -5.74 16.75
C SER A 286 -29.48 -6.98 17.54
N ALA A 287 -28.73 -7.91 16.94
CA ALA A 287 -28.08 -9.00 17.64
C ALA A 287 -26.61 -8.64 17.90
N LYS A 288 -26.28 -8.11 19.09
CA LYS A 288 -24.89 -8.01 19.53
C LYS A 288 -24.29 -9.42 19.57
N PRO A 289 -23.43 -9.83 18.63
CA PRO A 289 -22.78 -11.13 18.74
C PRO A 289 -21.82 -11.03 19.92
N ALA A 290 -21.82 -12.05 20.79
CA ALA A 290 -20.80 -12.16 21.82
C ALA A 290 -19.44 -12.16 21.12
N VAL A 291 -18.69 -11.06 21.24
CA VAL A 291 -17.31 -10.99 20.77
C VAL A 291 -16.51 -11.91 21.68
N SER A 292 -16.16 -13.09 21.18
CA SER A 292 -15.28 -14.01 21.90
C SER A 292 -13.99 -13.28 22.28
N CYS A 293 -13.62 -13.31 23.56
CA CYS A 293 -12.32 -12.82 24.01
C CYS A 293 -11.24 -13.64 23.31
N PRO A 294 -10.23 -13.00 22.68
CA PRO A 294 -9.12 -13.70 22.09
C PRO A 294 -8.42 -14.58 23.11
N ASP A 295 -7.95 -15.74 22.65
CA ASP A 295 -7.04 -16.58 23.42
C ASP A 295 -5.82 -15.74 23.91
N PRO A 296 -5.60 -15.65 25.23
CA PRO A 296 -4.45 -14.95 25.80
C PRO A 296 -3.10 -15.45 25.24
N TYR A 297 -2.98 -16.73 24.93
CA TYR A 297 -1.76 -17.29 24.35
C TYR A 297 -1.51 -16.74 22.95
N LYS A 298 -2.55 -16.63 22.11
CA LYS A 298 -2.46 -16.00 20.78
C LYS A 298 -2.11 -14.52 20.87
N LEU A 299 -2.57 -13.80 21.90
CA LEU A 299 -2.17 -12.40 22.14
C LEU A 299 -0.68 -12.28 22.46
N VAL A 300 -0.13 -13.17 23.30
CA VAL A 300 1.31 -13.24 23.60
C VAL A 300 2.11 -13.54 22.32
N GLN A 301 1.67 -14.50 21.51
CA GLN A 301 2.30 -14.78 20.21
C GLN A 301 2.23 -13.56 19.28
N ALA A 302 1.11 -12.85 19.23
CA ALA A 302 0.95 -11.65 18.41
C ALA A 302 1.90 -10.52 18.85
N VAL A 303 2.16 -10.37 20.15
CA VAL A 303 3.17 -9.41 20.67
C VAL A 303 4.57 -9.75 20.15
N HIS A 304 4.96 -11.02 20.20
CA HIS A 304 6.26 -11.45 19.67
C HIS A 304 6.34 -11.28 18.15
N SER A 305 5.31 -11.66 17.40
CA SER A 305 5.25 -11.44 15.96
C SER A 305 5.30 -9.96 15.59
N ALA A 306 4.61 -9.09 16.34
CA ALA A 306 4.63 -7.65 16.14
C ALA A 306 6.05 -7.10 16.34
N LYS A 307 6.71 -7.48 17.43
CA LYS A 307 8.10 -7.09 17.72
C LYS A 307 9.05 -7.49 16.58
N SER A 308 8.99 -8.74 16.12
CA SER A 308 9.82 -9.22 15.01
C SER A 308 9.55 -8.46 13.71
N PHE A 309 8.29 -8.22 13.38
CA PHE A 309 7.88 -7.46 12.21
C PHE A 309 8.40 -6.01 12.24
N LEU A 310 8.22 -5.31 13.37
CA LEU A 310 8.70 -3.94 13.54
C LEU A 310 10.24 -3.86 13.52
N ASN A 311 10.94 -4.82 14.13
CA ASN A 311 12.40 -4.88 14.10
C ASN A 311 12.94 -5.10 12.68
N HIS A 312 12.29 -5.95 11.88
CA HIS A 312 12.68 -6.13 10.48
C HIS A 312 12.52 -4.83 9.68
N ILE A 313 11.41 -4.09 9.88
CA ILE A 313 11.23 -2.77 9.24
C ILE A 313 12.34 -1.78 9.64
N LEU A 314 12.76 -1.78 10.91
CA LEU A 314 13.86 -0.92 11.37
C LEU A 314 15.23 -1.35 10.82
N ALA A 315 15.39 -2.61 10.44
CA ALA A 315 16.63 -3.13 9.86
C ALA A 315 16.78 -2.77 8.37
N LEU A 316 15.69 -2.33 7.71
CA LEU A 316 15.73 -1.93 6.31
C LEU A 316 16.66 -0.73 6.11
N SER A 317 17.45 -0.76 5.04
CA SER A 317 18.22 0.40 4.61
C SER A 317 17.29 1.53 4.16
N LYS A 318 17.79 2.78 4.18
CA LYS A 318 17.05 3.95 3.67
C LYS A 318 16.62 3.75 2.21
N LYS A 319 17.43 3.04 1.41
CA LYS A 319 17.13 2.73 0.02
C LYS A 319 15.94 1.78 -0.09
N GLU A 320 15.97 0.63 0.60
CA GLU A 320 14.87 -0.34 0.61
C GLU A 320 13.57 0.25 1.14
N PHE A 321 13.66 1.10 2.16
CA PHE A 321 12.50 1.78 2.72
C PHE A 321 11.82 2.70 1.69
N SER A 322 12.61 3.37 0.84
CA SER A 322 12.10 4.27 -0.20
C SER A 322 11.53 3.56 -1.44
N THR A 323 11.73 2.25 -1.56
CA THR A 323 11.30 1.43 -2.70
C THR A 323 10.12 0.51 -2.39
N LEU A 324 9.64 0.53 -1.14
CA LEU A 324 8.52 -0.27 -0.67
C LEU A 324 7.27 -0.10 -1.55
N THR A 325 6.62 -1.22 -1.83
CA THR A 325 5.38 -1.26 -2.58
C THR A 325 4.20 -0.82 -1.72
N ALA A 326 3.09 -0.52 -2.37
CA ALA A 326 1.82 -0.25 -1.74
C ALA A 326 1.30 -1.46 -0.94
N ALA A 327 1.71 -2.68 -1.27
CA ALA A 327 1.45 -3.89 -0.48
C ALA A 327 2.25 -3.86 0.84
N ASP A 328 3.52 -3.46 0.80
CA ASP A 328 4.37 -3.34 1.99
C ASP A 328 3.85 -2.24 2.93
N TRP A 329 3.45 -1.10 2.37
CA TRP A 329 2.82 -0.03 3.15
C TRP A 329 1.51 -0.47 3.80
N CYS A 330 0.69 -1.29 3.13
CA CYS A 330 -0.51 -1.89 3.72
C CYS A 330 -0.16 -2.73 4.96
N ARG A 331 0.88 -3.56 4.87
CA ARG A 331 1.39 -4.37 5.99
C ARG A 331 1.91 -3.51 7.13
N ILE A 332 2.72 -2.50 6.82
CA ILE A 332 3.29 -1.59 7.83
C ILE A 332 2.18 -0.88 8.59
N VAL A 333 1.19 -0.31 7.88
CA VAL A 333 0.06 0.39 8.48
C VAL A 333 -0.74 -0.56 9.37
N LEU A 334 -1.10 -1.75 8.88
CA LEU A 334 -1.88 -2.71 9.68
C LEU A 334 -1.07 -3.26 10.86
N GLY A 335 0.22 -3.51 10.69
CA GLY A 335 1.12 -3.94 11.76
C GLY A 335 1.26 -2.89 12.86
N ILE A 336 1.32 -1.60 12.51
CA ILE A 336 1.26 -0.49 13.47
C ILE A 336 -0.09 -0.49 14.18
N ILE A 337 -1.22 -0.63 13.46
CA ILE A 337 -2.57 -0.68 14.07
C ILE A 337 -2.67 -1.84 15.08
N VAL A 338 -2.23 -3.04 14.72
CA VAL A 338 -2.22 -4.21 15.62
C VAL A 338 -1.34 -3.94 16.84
N SER A 339 -0.15 -3.37 16.63
CA SER A 339 0.79 -3.02 17.70
C SER A 339 0.22 -1.96 18.67
N LEU A 340 -0.48 -0.95 18.14
CA LEU A 340 -1.21 0.05 18.93
C LEU A 340 -2.29 -0.61 19.78
N ARG A 341 -3.06 -1.54 19.21
CA ARG A 341 -4.15 -2.23 19.92
C ARG A 341 -3.63 -3.19 20.99
N LEU A 342 -2.54 -3.92 20.73
CA LEU A 342 -1.87 -4.77 21.73
C LEU A 342 -1.27 -3.94 22.87
N SER A 343 -0.94 -2.67 22.61
CA SER A 343 -0.35 -1.78 23.61
C SER A 343 -1.37 -1.09 24.52
N LEU A 344 -2.67 -1.27 24.29
CA LEU A 344 -3.75 -0.67 25.06
C LEU A 344 -4.62 -1.76 25.72
N PRO A 345 -5.38 -1.43 26.78
CA PRO A 345 -6.31 -2.38 27.39
C PRO A 345 -7.30 -2.94 26.35
N ILE A 346 -7.42 -4.27 26.31
CA ILE A 346 -8.31 -4.96 25.37
C ILE A 346 -9.63 -5.26 26.07
N ILE A 347 -10.71 -4.66 25.57
CA ILE A 347 -12.07 -4.89 26.09
C ILE A 347 -12.39 -6.38 25.96
N GLY A 348 -12.82 -6.99 27.07
CA GLY A 348 -13.20 -8.41 27.14
C GLY A 348 -12.06 -9.35 27.56
N CYS A 349 -10.82 -8.87 27.69
CA CYS A 349 -9.68 -9.67 28.15
C CYS A 349 -8.86 -8.91 29.20
N PRO A 350 -9.36 -8.75 30.43
CA PRO A 350 -8.68 -8.00 31.49
C PRO A 350 -7.39 -8.67 31.97
N GLU A 351 -7.24 -9.98 31.75
CA GLU A 351 -6.04 -10.76 32.13
C GLU A 351 -4.82 -10.44 31.27
N PHE A 352 -5.00 -9.79 30.11
CA PHE A 352 -3.92 -9.45 29.22
C PHE A 352 -3.15 -8.22 29.71
N ASP A 353 -1.87 -8.39 30.06
CA ASP A 353 -0.99 -7.29 30.48
C ASP A 353 -0.55 -6.42 29.27
N SER A 354 -1.35 -5.39 28.98
CA SER A 354 -1.02 -4.38 27.97
C SER A 354 0.27 -3.61 28.30
N ALA A 355 0.68 -3.51 29.56
CA ALA A 355 1.92 -2.84 29.95
C ALA A 355 3.15 -3.69 29.62
N TRP A 356 3.08 -5.01 29.81
CA TRP A 356 4.08 -5.95 29.30
C TRP A 356 4.17 -5.89 27.78
N ALA A 357 3.03 -5.93 27.08
CA ALA A 357 3.00 -5.82 25.63
C ALA A 357 3.67 -4.52 25.13
N ARG A 358 3.43 -3.38 25.80
CA ARG A 358 4.13 -2.11 25.52
C ARG A 358 5.65 -2.20 25.69
N ARG A 359 6.12 -2.82 26.78
CA ARG A 359 7.56 -2.99 27.05
C ARG A 359 8.25 -3.89 26.02
N GLU A 360 7.53 -4.88 25.50
CA GLU A 360 8.06 -5.80 24.49
C GLU A 360 8.05 -5.22 23.07
N ILE A 361 6.94 -4.62 22.64
CA ILE A 361 6.79 -4.06 21.28
C ILE A 361 7.64 -2.79 21.11
N ARG A 362 7.73 -1.95 22.16
CA ARG A 362 8.45 -0.67 22.14
C ARG A 362 8.04 0.25 20.97
N LEU A 363 6.73 0.32 20.71
CA LEU A 363 6.20 1.02 19.54
C LEU A 363 6.58 2.52 19.49
N ILE A 364 6.71 3.20 20.63
CA ILE A 364 7.18 4.60 20.67
C ILE A 364 8.60 4.70 20.12
N GLU A 365 9.51 3.83 20.55
CA GLU A 365 10.90 3.79 20.08
C GLU A 365 10.96 3.48 18.58
N PHE A 366 10.14 2.54 18.11
CA PHE A 366 9.98 2.25 16.70
C PHE A 366 9.58 3.49 15.88
N LEU A 367 8.52 4.19 16.29
CA LEU A 367 8.03 5.39 15.60
C LEU A 367 9.04 6.54 15.69
N GLU A 368 9.73 6.69 16.82
CA GLU A 368 10.82 7.65 17.01
C GLU A 368 11.92 7.42 15.97
N ARG A 369 12.42 6.19 15.84
CA ARG A 369 13.48 5.82 14.90
C ARG A 369 13.06 6.03 13.45
N LEU A 370 11.85 5.61 13.07
CA LEU A 370 11.34 5.86 11.72
C LEU A 370 11.15 7.35 11.43
N SER A 371 10.78 8.15 12.43
CA SER A 371 10.63 9.60 12.27
C SER A 371 11.95 10.39 12.28
N SER A 372 13.05 9.77 12.73
CA SER A 372 14.36 10.40 12.96
C SER A 372 15.47 9.88 12.05
N GLN A 373 15.19 8.92 11.16
CA GLN A 373 16.18 8.23 10.31
C GLN A 373 16.88 9.11 9.24
N ASP A 374 16.82 10.44 9.35
CA ASP A 374 17.81 11.34 8.76
C ASP A 374 18.82 11.71 9.86
N GLY A 375 20.05 11.20 9.75
CA GLY A 375 21.13 11.53 10.67
C GLY A 375 21.35 13.04 10.79
N ASP A 376 21.56 13.48 12.03
CA ASP A 376 22.42 14.57 12.57
C ASP A 376 22.68 15.89 11.80
N ASP A 377 22.14 16.13 10.61
CA ASP A 377 22.24 17.41 9.88
C ASP A 377 21.03 18.34 10.11
N ASN A 378 19.97 17.84 10.76
CA ASN A 378 18.72 18.57 10.98
C ASN A 378 18.36 18.75 12.48
N LYS A 379 19.36 18.99 13.33
CA LYS A 379 19.14 19.67 14.61
C LYS A 379 18.84 21.15 14.34
N GLU A 380 17.61 21.45 13.92
CA GLU A 380 16.94 22.76 14.07
C GLU A 380 15.70 22.79 13.18
N ILE A 381 14.65 22.07 13.58
CA ILE A 381 13.29 22.43 13.15
C ILE A 381 12.37 22.39 14.38
N VAL A 382 12.78 23.08 15.45
CA VAL A 382 11.87 23.69 16.42
C VAL A 382 12.61 24.87 17.06
N THR A 383 12.45 26.06 16.49
CA THR A 383 12.19 27.34 17.19
C THR A 383 12.10 28.46 16.16
N THR A 384 10.95 29.13 16.15
CA THR A 384 10.69 30.54 15.81
C THR A 384 11.68 31.32 14.95
N GLU A 385 11.13 32.02 13.94
CA GLU A 385 11.57 33.34 13.50
C GLU A 385 13.08 33.54 13.33
N SER A 386 13.67 32.96 12.29
CA SER A 386 14.86 33.59 11.70
C SER A 386 14.90 33.40 10.19
N ARG A 387 15.35 34.49 9.58
CA ARG A 387 15.22 34.87 8.18
C ARG A 387 16.52 34.51 7.46
N GLY A 388 16.39 33.76 6.36
CA GLY A 388 17.45 33.57 5.36
C GLY A 388 18.27 32.29 5.54
N ASP A 389 18.43 31.54 4.44
CA ASP A 389 19.53 30.58 4.21
C ASP A 389 19.39 29.09 4.59
N LYS A 390 18.22 28.46 4.40
CA LYS A 390 18.15 26.98 4.19
C LYS A 390 17.21 26.61 3.05
N ALA A 391 17.64 26.90 1.83
CA ALA A 391 16.98 26.39 0.63
C ALA A 391 17.40 24.93 0.37
N ASN A 392 16.41 24.06 0.16
CA ASN A 392 16.44 22.96 -0.81
C ASN A 392 16.82 21.52 -0.38
N SER A 393 16.31 21.00 0.75
CA SER A 393 16.17 19.53 0.85
C SER A 393 14.94 19.10 0.03
N LYS A 394 15.13 18.33 -1.05
CA LYS A 394 14.01 17.80 -1.86
C LYS A 394 13.10 16.96 -0.96
N VAL A 395 11.85 17.38 -0.79
CA VAL A 395 10.84 16.57 -0.10
C VAL A 395 10.47 15.39 -1.01
N ASP A 396 10.63 14.17 -0.51
CA ASP A 396 10.26 12.92 -1.17
C ASP A 396 9.12 12.20 -0.40
N ILE A 397 8.62 11.08 -0.93
CA ILE A 397 7.56 10.29 -0.28
C ILE A 397 8.00 9.80 1.10
N ALA A 398 9.27 9.46 1.27
CA ALA A 398 9.81 8.95 2.53
C ALA A 398 9.78 10.05 3.61
N ALA A 399 10.19 11.28 3.28
CA ALA A 399 10.14 12.44 4.17
C ALA A 399 8.71 12.76 4.61
N ALA A 400 7.75 12.74 3.68
CA ALA A 400 6.33 12.90 4.01
C ALA A 400 5.84 11.80 4.97
N THR A 401 6.27 10.56 4.75
CA THR A 401 5.89 9.43 5.61
C THR A 401 6.47 9.56 7.02
N ARG A 402 7.70 10.11 7.17
CA ARG A 402 8.30 10.38 8.49
C ARG A 402 7.48 11.36 9.33
N VAL A 403 6.87 12.37 8.69
CA VAL A 403 5.95 13.31 9.36
C VAL A 403 4.72 12.56 9.88
N VAL A 404 4.12 11.69 9.07
CA VAL A 404 2.96 10.87 9.49
C VAL A 404 3.32 10.05 10.74
N PHE A 405 4.47 9.37 10.75
CA PHE A 405 4.89 8.59 11.93
C PHE A 405 5.09 9.44 13.18
N ARG A 406 5.60 10.66 13.04
CA ARG A 406 5.72 11.59 14.17
C ARG A 406 4.35 11.92 14.77
N VAL A 407 3.35 12.17 13.93
CA VAL A 407 1.97 12.43 14.40
C VAL A 407 1.37 11.18 15.04
N VAL A 408 1.55 10.00 14.45
CA VAL A 408 1.11 8.72 15.05
C VAL A 408 1.73 8.52 16.44
N LYS A 409 3.03 8.82 16.59
CA LYS A 409 3.77 8.71 17.86
C LYS A 409 3.14 9.58 18.94
N ASN A 410 2.93 10.86 18.66
CA ASN A 410 2.40 11.82 19.63
C ASN A 410 1.00 11.41 20.10
N LYS A 411 0.12 11.06 19.16
CA LYS A 411 -1.24 10.59 19.48
C LYS A 411 -1.24 9.29 20.29
N PHE A 412 -0.29 8.40 20.03
CA PHE A 412 -0.18 7.17 20.78
C PHE A 412 0.29 7.43 22.22
N GLN A 413 1.22 8.36 22.43
CA GLN A 413 1.65 8.79 23.76
C GLN A 413 0.49 9.41 24.55
N GLU A 414 -0.29 10.29 23.93
CA GLU A 414 -1.52 10.86 24.53
C GLU A 414 -2.52 9.76 24.90
N SER A 415 -2.71 8.77 24.03
CA SER A 415 -3.62 7.65 24.28
C SER A 415 -3.19 6.79 25.47
N ILE A 416 -1.88 6.55 25.65
CA ILE A 416 -1.34 5.84 26.81
C ILE A 416 -1.56 6.66 28.09
N GLN A 417 -1.34 7.98 28.05
CA GLN A 417 -1.58 8.85 29.20
C GLN A 417 -3.05 8.84 29.61
N ALA A 418 -3.96 8.95 28.64
CA ALA A 418 -5.40 8.87 28.88
C ALA A 418 -5.82 7.52 29.49
N ALA A 419 -5.29 6.40 28.96
CA ALA A 419 -5.57 5.07 29.49
C ALA A 419 -5.02 4.87 30.92
N THR A 420 -3.87 5.47 31.23
CA THR A 420 -3.29 5.43 32.58
C THR A 420 -4.14 6.23 33.57
N GLN A 421 -4.62 7.42 33.17
CA GLN A 421 -5.51 8.25 33.98
C GLN A 421 -6.92 7.66 34.14
N GLN A 422 -7.41 6.88 33.17
CA GLN A 422 -8.67 6.14 33.27
C GLN A 422 -8.58 4.95 34.23
N GLY A 423 -7.46 4.21 34.22
CA GLY A 423 -7.21 3.13 35.18
C GLY A 423 -7.24 3.59 36.66
N ASP A 424 -6.89 4.84 36.93
CA ASP A 424 -7.02 5.46 38.26
C ASP A 424 -8.46 5.90 38.60
N ARG A 425 -9.33 6.12 37.59
CA ARG A 425 -10.73 6.54 37.76
C ARG A 425 -11.74 5.39 37.76
N GLU A 426 -11.38 4.20 37.26
CA GLU A 426 -12.25 3.01 37.15
C GLU A 426 -12.66 2.35 38.49
N LYS A 427 -12.45 3.00 39.63
CA LYS A 427 -13.21 2.72 40.86
C LYS A 427 -14.66 3.26 40.83
N GLY A 428 -15.08 3.94 39.77
CA GLY A 428 -16.48 4.39 39.61
C GLY A 428 -16.92 4.61 38.16
N ASN A 429 -17.55 3.58 37.58
CA ASN A 429 -18.40 3.53 36.37
C ASN A 429 -17.87 3.93 34.97
N GLU A 430 -18.18 3.02 34.04
CA GLU A 430 -18.23 3.07 32.56
C GLU A 430 -16.98 3.57 31.79
N ALA A 431 -16.18 2.60 31.33
CA ALA A 431 -15.02 2.79 30.48
C ALA A 431 -15.38 3.40 29.11
N SER A 432 -15.00 4.65 28.86
CA SER A 432 -14.98 5.22 27.52
C SER A 432 -13.72 4.78 26.79
N ALA A 433 -13.87 3.86 25.82
CA ALA A 433 -12.75 3.36 25.03
C ALA A 433 -12.01 4.50 24.32
N VAL A 434 -10.69 4.61 24.53
CA VAL A 434 -9.86 5.59 23.82
C VAL A 434 -9.96 5.37 22.31
N LYS A 435 -10.59 6.32 21.60
CA LYS A 435 -10.83 6.22 20.15
C LYS A 435 -9.62 6.76 19.39
N PHE A 436 -8.73 5.85 18.95
CA PHE A 436 -7.61 6.21 18.08
C PHE A 436 -8.08 6.40 16.63
N SER A 437 -8.09 7.64 16.14
CA SER A 437 -8.38 7.98 14.75
C SER A 437 -7.11 8.06 13.89
N CYS A 438 -7.21 7.66 12.62
CA CYS A 438 -6.10 7.77 11.67
C CYS A 438 -5.71 9.25 11.46
N PRO A 439 -4.44 9.65 11.66
CA PRO A 439 -4.00 11.05 11.54
C PRO A 439 -4.29 11.69 10.17
N MET A 440 -4.30 10.87 9.12
CA MET A 440 -4.63 11.33 7.77
C MET A 440 -6.14 11.62 7.58
N LEU A 441 -6.98 11.24 8.55
CA LEU A 441 -8.45 11.27 8.47
C LEU A 441 -9.12 12.17 9.52
N ASP A 442 -8.39 12.74 10.47
CA ASP A 442 -8.96 13.49 11.59
C ASP A 442 -8.51 14.95 11.69
N GLY A 443 -7.74 15.41 10.68
CA GLY A 443 -7.25 16.77 10.60
C GLY A 443 -5.88 17.00 11.24
N SER A 444 -5.30 16.01 11.94
CA SER A 444 -3.98 16.16 12.60
C SER A 444 -2.83 16.50 11.64
N MET A 445 -3.01 16.19 10.35
CA MET A 445 -2.02 16.45 9.31
C MET A 445 -2.13 17.83 8.65
N GLU A 446 -3.21 18.59 8.89
CA GLU A 446 -3.52 19.84 8.18
C GLU A 446 -2.40 20.89 8.29
N ALA A 447 -1.77 20.99 9.45
CA ALA A 447 -0.64 21.90 9.69
C ALA A 447 0.62 21.57 8.87
N TYR A 448 0.76 20.33 8.40
CA TYR A 448 1.94 19.85 7.68
C TYR A 448 1.75 19.78 6.16
N LEU A 449 0.50 19.80 5.67
CA LEU A 449 0.19 19.76 4.24
C LEU A 449 0.90 20.84 3.41
N PRO A 450 0.98 22.12 3.85
CA PRO A 450 1.66 23.16 3.07
C PRO A 450 3.15 22.86 2.83
N THR A 451 3.80 22.16 3.76
CA THR A 451 5.23 21.81 3.68
C THR A 451 5.52 20.53 2.89
N LEU A 452 4.52 19.67 2.71
CA LEU A 452 4.65 18.41 1.97
C LEU A 452 4.31 18.55 0.47
N GLY A 453 3.89 19.74 0.03
CA GLY A 453 3.51 20.04 -1.35
C GLY A 453 2.04 19.73 -1.67
N SER A 454 1.57 20.26 -2.81
CA SER A 454 0.20 20.05 -3.31
C SER A 454 -0.17 18.59 -3.49
N GLY A 455 0.81 17.71 -3.69
CA GLY A 455 0.65 16.28 -3.81
C GLY A 455 0.26 15.55 -2.53
N VAL A 456 0.19 16.17 -1.36
CA VAL A 456 -0.45 15.55 -0.18
C VAL A 456 -1.82 16.19 0.11
N SER A 457 -2.10 17.36 -0.48
CA SER A 457 -3.40 18.02 -0.38
C SER A 457 -4.44 17.39 -1.31
N VAL A 458 -5.64 17.14 -0.77
CA VAL A 458 -6.82 16.72 -1.52
C VAL A 458 -7.71 17.96 -1.68
N PRO A 459 -8.27 18.26 -2.87
CA PRO A 459 -9.32 19.26 -2.98
C PRO A 459 -10.51 18.82 -2.13
N ALA A 460 -10.93 19.68 -1.20
CA ALA A 460 -12.10 19.46 -0.37
C ALA A 460 -13.38 19.61 -1.21
N GLU A 461 -13.73 18.63 -2.05
CA GLU A 461 -15.07 18.55 -2.62
C GLU A 461 -15.70 17.17 -2.36
N PRO A 462 -16.91 17.12 -1.78
CA PRO A 462 -17.56 15.89 -1.37
C PRO A 462 -18.30 15.27 -2.56
N LEU A 463 -17.57 14.62 -3.47
CA LEU A 463 -18.21 13.69 -4.42
C LEU A 463 -18.32 12.31 -3.76
N ILE A 464 -19.50 12.06 -3.18
CA ILE A 464 -20.04 10.73 -2.83
C ILE A 464 -19.02 9.83 -2.10
N THR A 465 -18.40 10.32 -1.01
CA THR A 465 -17.31 9.58 -0.33
C THR A 465 -17.59 9.22 1.13
N THR A 466 -18.74 9.61 1.68
CA THR A 466 -19.06 9.35 3.10
C THR A 466 -19.41 7.88 3.38
N ALA A 467 -19.76 7.08 2.37
CA ALA A 467 -20.17 5.69 2.58
C ALA A 467 -19.01 4.70 2.80
N MET A 468 -17.78 5.02 2.38
CA MET A 468 -16.71 4.01 2.30
C MET A 468 -15.71 4.04 3.47
N ILE A 469 -15.61 5.13 4.23
CA ILE A 469 -14.61 5.24 5.32
C ILE A 469 -15.18 5.83 6.64
N GLY A 470 -16.46 6.20 6.71
CA GLY A 470 -17.06 6.62 7.98
C GLY A 470 -18.55 6.92 7.89
N GLY A 471 -19.39 5.98 8.29
CA GLY A 471 -20.84 6.21 8.42
C GLY A 471 -21.20 6.85 9.75
N GLY A 472 -21.70 8.08 9.71
CA GLY A 472 -22.50 8.70 10.77
C GLY A 472 -23.69 9.43 10.13
N LEU A 473 -24.91 8.94 10.37
CA LEU A 473 -26.15 9.55 9.90
C LEU A 473 -26.75 10.44 11.00
N GLY A 474 -27.02 11.69 10.67
CA GLY A 474 -28.04 12.53 11.30
C GLY A 474 -28.91 13.09 10.18
N GLY A 475 -30.21 12.77 10.21
CA GLY A 475 -31.15 13.08 9.14
C GLY A 475 -31.39 14.58 8.95
N ALA A 476 -31.73 14.97 7.72
CA ALA A 476 -32.44 16.20 7.45
C ALA A 476 -33.33 16.02 6.23
N HIS A 477 -34.49 16.65 6.36
CA HIS A 477 -35.65 16.64 5.50
C HIS A 477 -35.39 17.04 4.04
N GLU A 478 -36.31 16.58 3.19
CA GLU A 478 -36.59 17.11 1.86
C GLU A 478 -36.70 18.65 1.89
N ASP A 479 -36.00 19.33 0.98
CA ASP A 479 -36.60 20.42 0.20
C ASP A 479 -35.75 20.72 -1.04
N SER A 480 -36.43 20.67 -2.18
CA SER A 480 -35.92 20.96 -3.52
C SER A 480 -36.22 22.41 -3.87
N ALA A 481 -35.20 23.24 -4.12
CA ALA A 481 -35.37 24.51 -4.83
C ALA A 481 -34.05 25.06 -5.42
N CYS A 482 -33.97 24.99 -6.74
CA CYS A 482 -33.51 26.03 -7.69
C CYS A 482 -32.09 26.65 -7.59
N LEU A 483 -31.30 26.28 -8.60
CA LEU A 483 -30.33 27.06 -9.38
C LEU A 483 -30.39 28.60 -9.25
N ARG A 484 -29.24 29.21 -8.94
CA ARG A 484 -28.54 30.29 -9.70
C ARG A 484 -27.57 31.02 -8.77
N ASN A 485 -26.28 31.02 -9.10
CA ASN A 485 -25.46 32.23 -9.25
C ASN A 485 -24.02 31.82 -9.58
N GLY A 486 -23.54 32.26 -10.75
CA GLY A 486 -22.24 31.90 -11.29
C GLY A 486 -21.12 32.69 -10.62
N TRP A 487 -20.18 31.96 -10.03
CA TRP A 487 -18.83 32.42 -9.71
C TRP A 487 -17.88 31.35 -10.25
N ALA A 488 -17.23 31.63 -11.38
CA ALA A 488 -16.16 30.79 -11.90
C ALA A 488 -14.92 30.99 -11.02
N PRO A 489 -14.34 29.95 -10.40
CA PRO A 489 -13.05 30.09 -9.74
C PRO A 489 -11.96 30.28 -10.80
N GLU A 490 -11.17 31.34 -10.68
CA GLU A 490 -9.95 31.52 -11.46
C GLU A 490 -8.98 30.37 -11.14
N TYR A 491 -8.79 29.47 -12.10
CA TYR A 491 -7.74 28.46 -12.02
C TYR A 491 -6.35 29.13 -12.08
N PRO A 492 -5.40 28.79 -11.20
CA PRO A 492 -4.04 29.28 -11.32
C PRO A 492 -3.44 28.80 -12.64
N ARG A 493 -2.79 29.71 -13.37
CA ARG A 493 -2.17 29.48 -14.69
C ARG A 493 -1.30 28.23 -14.66
N GLN A 494 -1.71 27.20 -15.39
CA GLN A 494 -0.92 26.00 -15.63
C GLN A 494 0.41 26.40 -16.27
N HIS A 495 1.52 26.06 -15.62
CA HIS A 495 2.83 26.14 -16.24
C HIS A 495 2.84 25.24 -17.49
N VAL A 496 3.30 25.79 -18.61
CA VAL A 496 3.43 25.08 -19.88
C VAL A 496 4.51 24.02 -19.73
N PHE A 497 4.12 22.84 -19.25
CA PHE A 497 4.92 21.65 -19.38
C PHE A 497 4.88 21.26 -20.87
N HIS A 498 6.05 21.14 -21.49
CA HIS A 498 6.17 20.37 -22.73
C HIS A 498 5.45 19.04 -22.50
N ASP A 499 4.57 18.63 -23.41
CA ASP A 499 3.80 17.40 -23.29
C ASP A 499 4.79 16.24 -23.10
N ILE A 500 4.84 15.72 -21.87
CA ILE A 500 5.78 14.66 -21.44
C ILE A 500 5.59 13.43 -22.31
N TRP A 501 4.33 13.11 -22.57
CA TRP A 501 3.95 12.00 -23.41
C TRP A 501 4.45 12.19 -24.84
N ALA A 502 4.27 13.38 -25.43
CA ALA A 502 4.79 13.69 -26.76
C ALA A 502 6.32 13.63 -26.82
N THR A 503 7.00 14.12 -25.78
CA THR A 503 8.46 14.10 -25.71
C THR A 503 9.01 12.67 -25.66
N MET A 504 8.36 11.77 -24.92
CA MET A 504 8.73 10.36 -24.86
C MET A 504 8.47 9.66 -26.20
N THR A 505 7.26 9.80 -26.72
CA THR A 505 6.78 8.99 -27.84
C THR A 505 7.29 9.45 -29.21
N ILE A 506 7.68 10.72 -29.33
CA ILE A 506 8.22 11.30 -30.57
C ILE A 506 9.73 11.53 -30.40
N GLY A 507 10.14 12.33 -29.41
CA GLY A 507 11.55 12.72 -29.25
C GLY A 507 12.47 11.54 -28.92
N TRP A 508 12.20 10.82 -27.83
CA TRP A 508 13.12 9.75 -27.36
C TRP A 508 13.00 8.46 -28.17
N ALA A 509 11.85 8.20 -28.78
CA ALA A 509 11.66 7.02 -29.61
C ALA A 509 12.48 7.10 -30.91
N GLU A 510 12.60 8.28 -31.51
CA GLU A 510 13.29 8.47 -32.79
C GLU A 510 14.83 8.43 -32.65
N GLU A 511 15.39 9.00 -31.57
CA GLU A 511 16.85 9.03 -31.30
C GLU A 511 17.51 7.65 -31.12
N GLY A 512 16.73 6.58 -30.91
CA GLY A 512 17.24 5.21 -30.78
C GLY A 512 17.28 4.41 -32.09
N SER A 513 16.91 5.03 -33.21
CA SER A 513 16.69 4.36 -34.52
C SER A 513 17.87 4.50 -35.50
N GLU A 514 18.96 5.17 -35.11
CA GLU A 514 20.17 5.38 -35.93
C GLU A 514 21.27 4.36 -35.67
#